data_AF-A0A7Y3NEA7-F1
#
_entry.id   AF-A0A7Y3NEA7-F1
#
_cell.length_a   1.000
_cell.length_b   1.000
_cell.length_c   1.000
_cell.angle_alpha   90.00
_cell.angle_beta   90.00
_cell.angle_gamma   90.00
#
_symmetry.space_group_name_H-M   'P 1'
#
loop_
_entity.id
_entity.type
_entity.pdbx_description
1 polymer ?
#
loop_
_entity_poly.entity_id
_entity_poly.type
_entity_poly.pdbx_seq_one_letter_code
_entity_poly.pdbx_strand_id
1 'polypeptide(L)'
;MTPTITTLSLQNPPASQIDVQPVRATVRADWRADHPLHHGGLHHPTQARLLGAVRILFGLFFLVNLLLHFNPAYAAQFIPDMLRTAQAMGQPAWLGLWVDQVLAVFQFVGPARVLALMFGIETLLTLGLLTGLGFPALGWLGLVYELFLWSTIGGLGGPYVSGATDPGTAIVYALGFVVILLTRAWQGASWWQGQAKASSRDALRLAFLLFGALWAFDAWWKWQPGFLGQMASFLSAAQAGQPGWVVSWIELFVLVMQSIGPFVFAVLAALTESAVAISVLFAHRLPLKWLRIALVLGLLYSLMLWTTAEGFGGPYGPGFTGNKGDVLGTTNVYSIIFLFLLAILWRPRQGHEQNTHADAGWRE
;
A
#
# COMPACT_ATOMS: atom_id res chain seq x y z
N MET A 1 -70.26 -76.12 6.73
CA MET A 1 -70.31 -74.76 7.29
C MET A 1 -69.04 -74.57 8.11
N THR A 2 -68.39 -73.43 7.89
CA THR A 2 -67.00 -73.00 8.18
C THR A 2 -66.42 -73.39 9.55
N PRO A 3 -65.19 -73.92 9.64
CA PRO A 3 -64.39 -73.87 10.85
C PRO A 3 -63.45 -72.66 10.84
N THR A 4 -63.58 -71.84 11.87
CA THR A 4 -62.80 -70.65 12.20
C THR A 4 -61.33 -70.99 12.44
N ILE A 5 -60.41 -70.36 11.72
CA ILE A 5 -58.97 -70.38 12.02
C ILE A 5 -58.67 -69.18 12.92
N THR A 6 -58.24 -69.44 14.14
CA THR A 6 -57.76 -68.44 15.10
C THR A 6 -56.34 -68.01 14.73
N THR A 7 -56.17 -66.78 14.25
CA THR A 7 -54.85 -66.16 14.04
C THR A 7 -54.28 -65.64 15.36
N LEU A 8 -53.13 -66.18 15.77
CA LEU A 8 -52.29 -65.67 16.87
C LEU A 8 -51.74 -64.29 16.51
N SER A 9 -52.12 -63.27 17.27
CA SER A 9 -51.55 -61.93 17.22
C SER A 9 -50.22 -61.90 17.99
N LEU A 10 -49.10 -61.87 17.27
CA LEU A 10 -47.78 -61.50 17.82
C LEU A 10 -47.75 -60.00 18.09
N GLN A 11 -47.71 -59.60 19.36
CA GLN A 11 -47.45 -58.22 19.77
C GLN A 11 -45.99 -57.85 19.44
N ASN A 12 -45.79 -56.83 18.62
CA ASN A 12 -44.48 -56.20 18.42
C ASN A 12 -44.05 -55.49 19.71
N PRO A 13 -42.77 -55.56 20.12
CA PRO A 13 -42.26 -54.75 21.22
C PRO A 13 -42.21 -53.26 20.82
N PRO A 14 -42.31 -52.33 21.79
CA PRO A 14 -42.30 -50.90 21.49
C PRO A 14 -40.94 -50.48 20.94
N ALA A 15 -40.99 -49.61 19.91
CA ALA A 15 -39.81 -49.00 19.33
C ALA A 15 -39.04 -48.23 20.41
N SER A 16 -37.79 -48.64 20.66
CA SER A 16 -36.84 -47.80 21.38
C SER A 16 -36.66 -46.50 20.59
N GLN A 17 -36.98 -45.38 21.23
CA GLN A 17 -36.60 -44.05 20.76
C GLN A 17 -35.06 -44.00 20.75
N ILE A 18 -34.47 -44.31 19.60
CA ILE A 18 -33.11 -43.88 19.30
C ILE A 18 -33.21 -42.37 19.15
N ASP A 19 -32.79 -41.67 20.19
CA ASP A 19 -32.62 -40.23 20.22
C ASP A 19 -31.49 -39.86 19.23
N VAL A 20 -31.85 -39.77 17.95
CA VAL A 20 -30.96 -39.23 16.91
C VAL A 20 -30.92 -37.72 17.14
N GLN A 21 -30.09 -37.31 18.10
CA GLN A 21 -29.60 -35.94 18.17
C GLN A 21 -29.12 -35.58 16.76
N PRO A 22 -29.71 -34.58 16.08
CA PRO A 22 -29.15 -34.12 14.84
C PRO A 22 -27.74 -33.66 15.17
N VAL A 23 -26.74 -34.34 14.62
CA VAL A 23 -25.37 -33.86 14.61
C VAL A 23 -25.48 -32.43 14.10
N ARG A 24 -25.29 -31.44 14.99
CA ARG A 24 -25.15 -30.05 14.61
C ARG A 24 -23.98 -30.06 13.64
N ALA A 25 -24.29 -30.06 12.35
CA ALA A 25 -23.35 -29.66 11.34
C ALA A 25 -22.85 -28.32 11.84
N THR A 26 -21.60 -28.29 12.30
CA THR A 26 -20.91 -27.06 12.58
C THR A 26 -20.95 -26.30 11.26
N VAL A 27 -21.92 -25.39 11.14
CA VAL A 27 -22.01 -24.45 10.03
C VAL A 27 -20.62 -23.85 9.99
N ARG A 28 -19.81 -24.19 8.97
CA ARG A 28 -18.53 -23.54 8.77
C ARG A 28 -18.86 -22.07 8.77
N ALA A 29 -18.44 -21.37 9.82
CA ALA A 29 -18.66 -19.94 9.94
C ALA A 29 -18.18 -19.33 8.62
N ASP A 30 -19.09 -18.73 7.86
CA ASP A 30 -18.75 -18.13 6.58
C ASP A 30 -17.74 -17.03 6.88
N TRP A 31 -16.47 -17.27 6.56
CA TRP A 31 -15.38 -16.34 6.86
C TRP A 31 -15.63 -14.96 6.23
N ARG A 32 -16.54 -14.87 5.24
CA ARG A 32 -16.96 -13.62 4.62
C ARG A 32 -17.76 -12.73 5.58
N ALA A 33 -18.52 -13.32 6.51
CA ALA A 33 -19.36 -12.60 7.48
C ALA A 33 -18.55 -11.63 8.35
N ASP A 34 -17.28 -11.97 8.64
CA ASP A 34 -16.39 -11.15 9.43
C ASP A 34 -15.44 -10.27 8.60
N HIS A 35 -15.55 -10.32 7.27
CA HIS A 35 -14.60 -9.65 6.40
C HIS A 35 -14.91 -8.14 6.25
N PRO A 36 -13.98 -7.22 6.56
CA PRO A 36 -14.23 -5.76 6.45
C PRO A 36 -14.58 -5.29 5.04
N LEU A 37 -14.13 -6.02 4.00
CA LEU A 37 -14.49 -5.71 2.61
C LEU A 37 -15.86 -6.26 2.19
N HIS A 38 -16.58 -6.93 3.09
CA HIS A 38 -17.95 -7.41 2.88
C HIS A 38 -18.99 -6.65 3.72
N HIS A 39 -18.59 -6.12 4.88
CA HIS A 39 -19.48 -5.43 5.82
C HIS A 39 -18.97 -4.04 6.15
N GLY A 40 -19.80 -3.01 5.95
CA GLY A 40 -19.53 -1.67 6.44
C GLY A 40 -19.60 -1.69 7.97
N GLY A 41 -18.44 -1.67 8.63
CA GLY A 41 -18.36 -1.69 10.09
C GLY A 41 -18.40 -0.31 10.71
N LEU A 42 -18.74 -0.24 12.00
CA LEU A 42 -18.61 0.97 12.81
C LEU A 42 -17.13 1.34 12.97
N HIS A 43 -16.81 2.63 12.88
CA HIS A 43 -15.44 3.11 13.09
C HIS A 43 -15.06 2.93 14.56
N HIS A 44 -14.16 1.99 14.84
CA HIS A 44 -13.63 1.86 16.19
C HIS A 44 -12.64 3.01 16.48
N PRO A 45 -12.68 3.67 17.65
CA PRO A 45 -11.77 4.77 17.98
C PRO A 45 -10.29 4.41 17.80
N THR A 46 -9.89 3.20 18.20
CA THR A 46 -8.52 2.69 17.99
C THR A 46 -8.15 2.58 16.51
N GLN A 47 -9.06 2.09 15.66
CA GLN A 47 -8.83 1.99 14.21
C GLN A 47 -8.60 3.38 13.61
N ALA A 48 -9.41 4.36 14.00
CA ALA A 48 -9.22 5.76 13.59
C ALA A 48 -7.87 6.31 14.07
N ARG A 49 -7.49 6.06 15.34
CA ARG A 49 -6.18 6.46 15.87
C ARG A 49 -5.01 5.83 15.11
N LEU A 50 -5.10 4.54 14.76
CA LEU A 50 -4.07 3.86 13.97
C LEU A 50 -3.94 4.49 12.57
N LEU A 51 -5.06 4.73 11.88
CA LEU A 51 -5.07 5.43 10.59
C LEU A 51 -4.45 6.83 10.72
N GLY A 52 -4.80 7.56 11.78
CA GLY A 52 -4.24 8.87 12.09
C GLY A 52 -2.72 8.82 12.34
N ALA A 53 -2.24 7.80 13.05
CA ALA A 53 -0.81 7.60 13.30
C ALA A 53 -0.04 7.30 12.01
N VAL A 54 -0.59 6.45 11.12
CA VAL A 54 0.02 6.15 9.81
C VAL A 54 0.03 7.40 8.92
N ARG A 55 -1.02 8.22 8.96
CA ARG A 55 -1.07 9.52 8.28
C ARG A 55 0.01 10.48 8.80
N ILE A 56 0.21 10.56 10.12
CA ILE A 56 1.28 11.36 10.72
C ILE A 56 2.64 10.83 10.27
N LEU A 57 2.85 9.51 10.25
CA LEU A 57 4.08 8.91 9.72
C LEU A 57 4.33 9.31 8.27
N PHE A 58 3.29 9.28 7.42
CA PHE A 58 3.40 9.76 6.05
C PHE A 58 3.75 11.26 5.98
N GLY A 59 3.16 12.07 6.87
CA GLY A 59 3.50 13.49 7.01
C GLY A 59 4.93 13.74 7.46
N LEU A 60 5.51 12.89 8.31
CA LEU A 60 6.92 12.98 8.69
C LEU A 60 7.84 12.69 7.51
N PHE A 61 7.48 11.71 6.68
CA PHE A 61 8.19 11.41 5.44
C PHE A 61 8.13 12.59 4.47
N PHE A 62 6.93 13.16 4.29
CA PHE A 62 6.72 14.37 3.49
C PHE A 62 7.51 15.58 4.02
N LEU A 63 7.58 15.75 5.34
CA LEU A 63 8.35 16.80 5.99
C LEU A 63 9.85 16.68 5.69
N VAL A 64 10.39 15.45 5.72
CA VAL A 64 11.81 15.22 5.37
C VAL A 64 12.07 15.65 3.93
N ASN A 65 11.22 15.26 2.97
CA ASN A 65 11.38 15.69 1.57
C ASN A 65 11.27 17.20 1.43
N LEU A 66 10.28 17.82 2.07
CA LEU A 66 10.11 19.28 2.09
C LEU A 66 11.37 19.99 2.61
N LEU A 67 11.96 19.52 3.72
CA LEU A 67 13.20 20.09 4.27
C LEU A 67 14.38 20.00 3.29
N LEU A 68 14.42 18.94 2.49
CA LEU A 68 15.45 18.76 1.47
C LEU A 68 15.19 19.61 0.22
N HIS A 69 13.93 19.83 -0.15
CA HIS A 69 13.54 20.72 -1.24
C HIS A 69 13.91 22.17 -0.97
N PHE A 70 13.97 22.59 0.30
CA PHE A 70 14.51 23.90 0.68
C PHE A 70 16.01 24.06 0.43
N ASN A 71 16.75 23.00 0.09
CA ASN A 71 18.14 23.11 -0.31
C ASN A 71 18.25 23.87 -1.66
N PRO A 72 19.05 24.94 -1.76
CA PRO A 72 19.22 25.68 -3.02
C PRO A 72 19.67 24.82 -4.20
N ALA A 73 20.39 23.72 -3.94
CA ALA A 73 20.79 22.78 -4.98
C ALA A 73 19.59 22.05 -5.61
N TYR A 74 18.54 21.76 -4.86
CA TYR A 74 17.31 21.18 -5.40
C TYR A 74 16.64 22.15 -6.38
N ALA A 75 16.48 23.41 -5.98
CA ALA A 75 15.92 24.46 -6.84
C ALA A 75 16.73 24.64 -8.14
N ALA A 76 18.06 24.50 -8.08
CA ALA A 76 18.93 24.58 -9.25
C ALA A 76 18.78 23.37 -10.19
N GLN A 77 18.49 22.18 -9.66
CA GLN A 77 18.36 20.94 -10.44
C GLN A 77 16.94 20.67 -10.93
N PHE A 78 15.91 21.28 -10.33
CA PHE A 78 14.51 21.03 -10.65
C PHE A 78 14.18 21.05 -12.15
N ILE A 79 14.49 22.15 -12.85
CA ILE A 79 14.18 22.28 -14.29
C ILE A 79 15.07 21.34 -15.13
N PRO A 80 16.40 21.29 -14.92
CA PRO A 80 17.25 20.32 -15.60
C PRO A 80 16.76 18.87 -15.46
N ASP A 81 16.31 18.46 -14.27
CA ASP A 81 15.83 17.11 -14.01
C ASP A 81 14.49 16.85 -14.69
N MET A 82 13.56 17.80 -14.64
CA MET A 82 12.29 17.73 -15.38
C MET A 82 12.52 17.51 -16.88
N LEU A 83 13.44 18.27 -17.49
CA LEU A 83 13.78 18.13 -18.91
C LEU A 83 14.48 16.80 -19.19
N ARG A 84 15.45 16.41 -18.37
CA ARG A 84 16.20 15.15 -18.53
C ARG A 84 15.25 13.95 -18.50
N THR A 85 14.29 13.93 -17.58
CA THR A 85 13.34 12.82 -17.46
C THR A 85 12.37 12.75 -18.64
N ALA A 86 11.87 13.91 -19.11
CA ALA A 86 10.92 13.97 -20.22
C ALA A 86 11.57 13.63 -21.57
N GLN A 87 12.84 13.98 -21.74
CA GLN A 87 13.61 13.78 -22.97
C GLN A 87 14.49 12.53 -22.93
N ALA A 88 14.35 11.69 -21.89
CA ALA A 88 15.09 10.45 -21.77
C ALA A 88 14.81 9.53 -22.98
N MET A 89 15.85 8.84 -23.44
CA MET A 89 15.72 7.90 -24.56
C MET A 89 14.65 6.84 -24.24
N GLY A 90 13.68 6.68 -25.15
CA GLY A 90 12.55 5.76 -24.98
C GLY A 90 11.29 6.40 -24.39
N GLN A 91 11.32 7.68 -24.00
CA GLN A 91 10.10 8.43 -23.67
C GLN A 91 9.28 8.74 -24.92
N PRO A 92 7.94 8.79 -24.81
CA PRO A 92 7.10 9.15 -25.93
C PRO A 92 7.23 10.64 -26.25
N ALA A 93 7.30 11.00 -27.53
CA ALA A 93 7.55 12.38 -27.98
C ALA A 93 6.53 13.40 -27.43
N TRP A 94 5.26 12.99 -27.24
CA TRP A 94 4.23 13.88 -26.69
C TRP A 94 4.50 14.29 -25.24
N LEU A 95 5.22 13.48 -24.46
CA LEU A 95 5.59 13.82 -23.09
C LEU A 95 6.63 14.95 -23.07
N GLY A 96 7.57 14.94 -24.03
CA GLY A 96 8.48 16.07 -24.26
C GLY A 96 7.71 17.35 -24.55
N LEU A 97 6.73 17.29 -25.45
CA LEU A 97 5.87 18.44 -25.78
C LEU A 97 5.07 18.95 -24.57
N TRP A 98 4.53 18.05 -23.74
CA TRP A 98 3.85 18.41 -22.50
C TRP A 98 4.79 19.17 -21.55
N VAL A 99 6.00 18.66 -21.34
CA VAL A 99 6.97 19.30 -20.45
C VAL A 99 7.50 20.61 -21.01
N ASP A 100 7.65 20.76 -22.33
CA ASP A 100 7.98 22.03 -22.96
C ASP A 100 6.89 23.09 -22.72
N GLN A 101 5.61 22.70 -22.76
CA GLN A 101 4.48 23.59 -22.43
C GLN A 101 4.50 24.00 -20.96
N VAL A 102 4.75 23.07 -20.05
CA VAL A 102 4.91 23.37 -18.61
C VAL A 102 6.08 24.33 -18.39
N LEU A 103 7.22 24.10 -19.05
CA LEU A 103 8.39 24.97 -18.98
C LEU A 103 8.07 26.38 -19.48
N ALA A 104 7.30 26.53 -20.56
CA ALA A 104 6.86 27.84 -21.05
C ALA A 104 6.03 28.60 -20.00
N VAL A 105 5.14 27.91 -19.28
CA VAL A 105 4.41 28.50 -18.14
C VAL A 105 5.36 28.90 -17.03
N PHE A 106 6.35 28.08 -16.71
CA PHE A 106 7.34 28.38 -15.67
C PHE A 106 8.17 29.61 -16.01
N GLN A 107 8.59 29.73 -17.26
CA GLN A 107 9.32 30.89 -17.77
C GLN A 107 8.45 32.16 -17.76
N PHE A 108 7.16 32.04 -18.13
CA PHE A 108 6.22 33.17 -18.12
C PHE A 108 5.94 33.69 -16.70
N VAL A 109 5.69 32.80 -15.74
CA VAL A 109 5.41 33.17 -14.34
C VAL A 109 6.67 33.64 -13.61
N GLY A 110 7.81 33.02 -13.94
CA GLY A 110 9.10 33.17 -13.28
C GLY A 110 9.44 31.92 -12.46
N PRO A 111 10.55 31.21 -12.75
CA PRO A 111 10.89 29.94 -12.10
C PRO A 111 10.93 30.00 -10.58
N ALA A 112 11.48 31.07 -10.01
CA ALA A 112 11.54 31.26 -8.56
C ALA A 112 10.15 31.35 -7.90
N ARG A 113 9.17 31.96 -8.57
CA ARG A 113 7.79 32.07 -8.06
C ARG A 113 7.07 30.73 -8.14
N VAL A 114 7.30 29.97 -9.20
CA VAL A 114 6.73 28.63 -9.34
C VAL A 114 7.27 27.69 -8.28
N LEU A 115 8.59 27.68 -8.07
CA LEU A 115 9.19 26.88 -6.99
C LEU A 115 8.66 27.31 -5.61
N ALA A 116 8.54 28.62 -5.35
CA ALA A 116 7.94 29.10 -4.11
C ALA A 116 6.48 28.63 -3.93
N LEU A 117 5.68 28.61 -5.00
CA LEU A 117 4.32 28.07 -4.96
C LEU A 117 4.32 26.57 -4.66
N MET A 118 5.19 25.80 -5.31
CA MET A 118 5.31 24.36 -5.09
C MET A 118 5.70 24.03 -3.65
N PHE A 119 6.72 24.70 -3.11
CA PHE A 119 7.10 24.55 -1.70
C PHE A 119 5.99 24.99 -0.75
N GLY A 120 5.22 26.03 -1.12
CA GLY A 120 4.03 26.43 -0.38
C GLY A 120 2.96 25.33 -0.34
N ILE A 121 2.70 24.68 -1.47
CA ILE A 121 1.79 23.53 -1.56
C ILE A 121 2.31 22.39 -0.69
N GLU A 122 3.57 21.98 -0.82
CA GLU A 122 4.15 20.90 -0.02
C GLU A 122 4.14 21.20 1.48
N THR A 123 4.36 22.45 1.88
CA THR A 123 4.23 22.90 3.27
C THR A 123 2.80 22.70 3.77
N LEU A 124 1.80 23.13 2.99
CA LEU A 124 0.39 22.94 3.34
C LEU A 124 0.02 21.45 3.42
N LEU A 125 0.48 20.64 2.47
CA LEU A 125 0.26 19.19 2.46
C LEU A 125 0.89 18.53 3.68
N THR A 126 2.13 18.88 4.02
CA THR A 126 2.85 18.40 5.20
C THR A 126 2.10 18.74 6.49
N LEU A 127 1.69 20.01 6.65
CA LEU A 127 0.88 20.43 7.81
C LEU A 127 -0.45 19.68 7.87
N GLY A 128 -1.10 19.47 6.72
CA GLY A 128 -2.30 18.64 6.61
C GLY A 128 -2.06 17.21 7.06
N LEU A 129 -1.00 16.56 6.58
CA LEU A 129 -0.63 15.18 6.92
C LEU A 129 -0.23 15.01 8.39
N LEU A 130 0.35 16.02 9.03
CA LEU A 130 0.69 15.98 10.45
C LEU A 130 -0.54 16.26 11.33
N THR A 131 -1.35 17.26 11.01
CA THR A 131 -2.40 17.76 11.92
C THR A 131 -3.81 17.23 11.63
N GLY A 132 -4.10 16.95 10.36
CA GLY A 132 -5.40 16.48 9.88
C GLY A 132 -6.37 17.63 9.62
N LEU A 133 -5.92 18.86 9.86
CA LEU A 133 -6.69 20.07 9.64
C LEU A 133 -6.89 20.31 8.14
N GLY A 134 -8.13 20.57 7.73
CA GLY A 134 -8.47 20.84 6.32
C GLY A 134 -8.22 19.68 5.36
N PHE A 135 -7.94 18.48 5.87
CA PHE A 135 -7.39 17.40 5.05
C PHE A 135 -8.25 16.96 3.87
N PRO A 136 -9.59 16.94 3.90
CA PRO A 136 -10.35 16.58 2.70
C PRO A 136 -9.98 17.41 1.47
N ALA A 137 -9.79 18.73 1.64
CA ALA A 137 -9.35 19.61 0.55
C ALA A 137 -7.87 19.40 0.23
N LEU A 138 -7.02 19.31 1.26
CA LEU A 138 -5.58 19.09 1.08
C LEU A 138 -5.24 17.73 0.46
N GLY A 139 -6.05 16.70 0.70
CA GLY A 139 -5.88 15.38 0.11
C GLY A 139 -6.17 15.40 -1.39
N TRP A 140 -7.16 16.15 -1.83
CA TRP A 140 -7.40 16.39 -3.26
C TRP A 140 -6.30 17.25 -3.89
N LEU A 141 -5.85 18.29 -3.19
CA LEU A 141 -4.70 19.10 -3.64
C LEU A 141 -3.46 18.22 -3.79
N GLY A 142 -3.17 17.36 -2.80
CA GLY A 142 -2.05 16.42 -2.83
C GLY A 142 -2.15 15.44 -3.99
N LEU A 143 -3.31 14.83 -4.21
CA LEU A 143 -3.53 13.98 -5.38
C LEU A 143 -3.23 14.69 -6.71
N VAL A 144 -3.77 15.89 -6.91
CA VAL A 144 -3.54 16.65 -8.16
C VAL A 144 -2.08 17.08 -8.29
N TYR A 145 -1.46 17.52 -7.19
CA TYR A 145 -0.07 17.93 -7.14
C TYR A 145 0.88 16.77 -7.51
N GLU A 146 0.67 15.60 -6.91
CA GLU A 146 1.49 14.42 -7.17
C GLU A 146 1.30 13.87 -8.58
N LEU A 147 0.09 13.93 -9.14
CA LEU A 147 -0.13 13.58 -10.55
C LEU A 147 0.56 14.57 -11.50
N PHE A 148 0.58 15.86 -11.14
CA PHE A 148 1.34 16.86 -11.88
C PHE A 148 2.85 16.56 -11.84
N LEU A 149 3.42 16.29 -10.66
CA LEU A 149 4.82 15.90 -10.50
C LEU A 149 5.15 14.61 -11.26
N TRP A 150 4.26 13.61 -11.18
CA TRP A 150 4.40 12.35 -11.91
C TRP A 150 4.47 12.59 -13.42
N SER A 151 3.61 13.44 -13.98
CA SER A 151 3.61 13.76 -15.41
C SER A 151 4.77 14.66 -15.88
N THR A 152 5.49 15.29 -14.96
CA THR A 152 6.56 16.25 -15.26
C THR A 152 7.90 15.67 -14.83
N ILE A 153 8.33 15.92 -13.59
CA ILE A 153 9.61 15.47 -13.04
C ILE A 153 9.72 13.94 -13.03
N GLY A 154 8.61 13.25 -12.77
CA GLY A 154 8.55 11.79 -12.75
C GLY A 154 8.57 11.14 -14.14
N GLY A 155 8.28 11.90 -15.21
CA GLY A 155 8.16 11.40 -16.59
C GLY A 155 7.24 10.19 -16.73
N LEU A 156 6.14 10.20 -15.96
CA LEU A 156 5.17 9.12 -15.81
C LEU A 156 5.77 7.79 -15.31
N GLY A 157 6.94 7.82 -14.67
CA GLY A 157 7.68 6.61 -14.28
C GLY A 157 8.54 6.02 -15.40
N GLY A 158 8.42 6.53 -16.63
CA GLY A 158 9.24 6.12 -17.75
C GLY A 158 10.70 6.60 -17.70
N PRO A 159 11.50 6.27 -18.73
CA PRO A 159 11.10 5.53 -19.94
C PRO A 159 10.82 4.05 -19.66
N TYR A 160 9.73 3.52 -20.22
CA TYR A 160 9.34 2.11 -20.08
C TYR A 160 10.11 1.21 -21.05
N VAL A 161 11.42 1.12 -20.84
CA VAL A 161 12.35 0.32 -21.65
C VAL A 161 12.71 -0.99 -20.95
N SER A 162 13.44 -1.87 -21.64
CA SER A 162 13.96 -3.10 -21.04
C SER A 162 14.76 -2.78 -19.77
N GLY A 163 14.34 -3.33 -18.64
CA GLY A 163 14.94 -3.06 -17.33
C GLY A 163 14.19 -2.01 -16.49
N ALA A 164 13.08 -1.44 -16.97
CA ALA A 164 12.18 -0.68 -16.10
C ALA A 164 11.58 -1.59 -15.01
N THR A 165 11.36 -1.03 -13.82
CA THR A 165 11.01 -1.79 -12.63
C THR A 165 9.80 -1.29 -11.86
N ASP A 166 9.44 -0.02 -12.04
CA ASP A 166 8.46 0.67 -11.19
C ASP A 166 7.73 1.78 -11.99
N PRO A 167 6.61 2.29 -11.49
CA PRO A 167 5.78 3.29 -12.16
C PRO A 167 6.18 4.72 -11.78
N GLY A 168 7.30 4.90 -11.07
CA GLY A 168 7.77 6.15 -10.49
C GLY A 168 7.21 6.46 -9.10
N THR A 169 7.94 7.28 -8.35
CA THR A 169 7.64 7.63 -6.95
C THR A 169 6.33 8.43 -6.80
N ALA A 170 6.14 9.48 -7.60
CA ALA A 170 5.04 10.44 -7.42
C ALA A 170 3.63 9.82 -7.59
N ILE A 171 3.45 8.82 -8.47
CA ILE A 171 2.15 8.13 -8.58
C ILE A 171 1.81 7.33 -7.32
N VAL A 172 2.83 6.89 -6.58
CA VAL A 172 2.62 6.21 -5.30
C VAL A 172 2.21 7.21 -4.21
N TYR A 173 2.80 8.39 -4.19
CA TYR A 173 2.37 9.48 -3.30
C TYR A 173 0.93 9.90 -3.61
N ALA A 174 0.57 10.04 -4.89
CA ALA A 174 -0.80 10.27 -5.34
C ALA A 174 -1.75 9.18 -4.80
N LEU A 175 -1.36 7.90 -4.90
CA LEU A 175 -2.12 6.80 -4.32
C LEU A 175 -2.20 6.89 -2.79
N GLY A 176 -1.15 7.32 -2.10
CA GLY A 176 -1.16 7.58 -0.65
C GLY A 176 -2.26 8.59 -0.26
N PHE A 177 -2.37 9.69 -1.00
CA PHE A 177 -3.46 10.65 -0.80
C PHE A 177 -4.84 10.04 -1.08
N VAL A 178 -4.99 9.26 -2.16
CA VAL A 178 -6.22 8.51 -2.46
C VAL A 178 -6.58 7.57 -1.32
N VAL A 179 -5.62 6.81 -0.78
CA VAL A 179 -5.84 5.90 0.35
C VAL A 179 -6.30 6.67 1.58
N ILE A 180 -5.71 7.82 1.90
CA ILE A 180 -6.18 8.66 3.01
C ILE A 180 -7.61 9.15 2.77
N LEU A 181 -7.94 9.58 1.55
CA LEU A 181 -9.29 10.03 1.18
C LEU A 181 -10.32 8.90 1.32
N LEU A 182 -10.00 7.71 0.82
CA LEU A 182 -10.88 6.54 0.83
C LEU A 182 -11.03 5.91 2.22
N THR A 183 -9.97 5.92 3.03
CA THR A 183 -9.95 5.35 4.39
C THR A 183 -10.36 6.35 5.47
N ARG A 184 -10.51 7.63 5.11
CA ARG A 184 -10.82 8.72 6.02
C ARG A 184 -9.81 8.90 7.14
N ALA A 185 -8.54 8.60 6.85
CA ALA A 185 -7.48 8.59 7.86
C ALA A 185 -7.19 9.96 8.52
N TRP A 186 -7.72 11.05 7.95
CA TRP A 186 -7.64 12.38 8.57
C TRP A 186 -8.51 12.55 9.82
N GLN A 187 -9.47 11.67 10.08
CA GLN A 187 -10.39 11.83 11.20
C GLN A 187 -9.76 11.45 12.55
N GLY A 188 -8.83 10.50 12.57
CA GLY A 188 -8.17 10.06 13.80
C GLY A 188 -6.86 10.80 14.08
N ALA A 189 -6.53 10.94 15.37
CA ALA A 189 -5.34 11.65 15.84
C ALA A 189 -5.15 12.99 15.11
N SER A 190 -6.22 13.78 15.06
CA SER A 190 -6.30 14.99 14.27
C SER A 190 -6.83 16.14 15.10
N TRP A 191 -6.54 17.36 14.65
CA TRP A 191 -7.16 18.58 15.17
C TRP A 191 -8.55 18.84 14.58
N TRP A 192 -9.04 17.92 13.74
CA TRP A 192 -10.37 17.98 13.18
C TRP A 192 -11.42 17.61 14.24
N GLN A 193 -12.44 18.45 14.39
CA GLN A 193 -13.43 18.33 15.48
C GLN A 193 -14.77 17.71 15.06
N GLY A 194 -14.89 17.18 13.83
CA GLY A 194 -16.15 16.61 13.36
C GLY A 194 -16.43 15.19 13.89
N GLN A 195 -17.63 14.68 13.60
CA GLN A 195 -18.01 13.31 13.97
C GLN A 195 -17.33 12.28 13.05
N ALA A 196 -16.50 11.41 13.62
CA ALA A 196 -15.84 10.34 12.88
C ALA A 196 -16.88 9.46 12.15
N LYS A 197 -16.61 9.14 10.88
CA LYS A 197 -17.52 8.39 9.99
C LYS A 197 -16.75 7.27 9.32
N ALA A 198 -17.25 6.04 9.46
CA ALA A 198 -16.66 4.86 8.82
C ALA A 198 -16.49 5.02 7.31
N SER A 199 -15.38 4.50 6.80
CA SER A 199 -15.15 4.36 5.37
C SER A 199 -16.15 3.39 4.76
N SER A 200 -16.65 3.72 3.57
CA SER A 200 -17.60 2.84 2.89
C SER A 200 -16.88 1.58 2.40
N ARG A 201 -17.62 0.47 2.30
CA ARG A 201 -17.11 -0.80 1.77
C ARG A 201 -16.48 -0.62 0.39
N ASP A 202 -17.11 0.16 -0.48
CA ASP A 202 -16.63 0.39 -1.84
C ASP A 202 -15.37 1.24 -1.88
N ALA A 203 -15.26 2.25 -1.00
CA ALA A 203 -14.03 3.02 -0.86
C ALA A 203 -12.86 2.12 -0.40
N LEU A 204 -13.09 1.21 0.55
CA LEU A 204 -12.07 0.26 0.98
C LEU A 204 -11.67 -0.69 -0.15
N ARG A 205 -12.65 -1.26 -0.85
CA ARG A 205 -12.38 -2.14 -2.01
C ARG A 205 -11.58 -1.42 -3.08
N LEU A 206 -11.91 -0.16 -3.35
CA LEU A 206 -11.19 0.66 -4.31
C LEU A 206 -9.75 0.90 -3.86
N ALA A 207 -9.50 1.19 -2.58
CA ALA A 207 -8.14 1.36 -2.06
C ALA A 207 -7.29 0.09 -2.25
N PHE A 208 -7.83 -1.08 -1.93
CA PHE A 208 -7.17 -2.36 -2.19
C PHE A 208 -6.97 -2.61 -3.69
N LEU A 209 -7.99 -2.34 -4.53
CA LEU A 209 -7.90 -2.54 -5.97
C LEU A 209 -6.80 -1.67 -6.60
N LEU A 210 -6.76 -0.37 -6.29
CA LEU A 210 -5.78 0.55 -6.85
C LEU A 210 -4.36 0.18 -6.43
N PHE A 211 -4.15 -0.15 -5.15
CA PHE A 211 -2.84 -0.58 -4.68
C PHE A 211 -2.43 -1.94 -5.24
N GLY A 212 -3.37 -2.89 -5.33
CA GLY A 212 -3.12 -4.18 -5.97
C GLY A 212 -2.79 -4.05 -7.45
N ALA A 213 -3.42 -3.10 -8.16
CA ALA A 213 -3.13 -2.82 -9.57
C ALA A 213 -1.71 -2.25 -9.74
N LEU A 214 -1.27 -1.39 -8.82
CA LEU A 214 0.09 -0.87 -8.79
C LEU A 214 1.11 -2.00 -8.60
N TRP A 215 0.89 -2.90 -7.63
CA TRP A 215 1.73 -4.09 -7.45
C TRP A 215 1.71 -5.05 -8.64
N ALA A 216 0.57 -5.17 -9.33
CA ALA A 216 0.49 -5.99 -10.54
C ALA A 216 1.31 -5.39 -11.69
N PHE A 217 1.37 -4.06 -11.78
CA PHE A 217 2.24 -3.36 -12.72
C PHE A 217 3.72 -3.65 -12.42
N ASP A 218 4.15 -3.58 -11.16
CA ASP A 218 5.53 -3.88 -10.77
C ASP A 218 5.88 -5.35 -11.03
N ALA A 219 5.00 -6.27 -10.63
CA ALA A 219 5.16 -7.70 -10.86
C ALA A 219 5.28 -8.02 -12.36
N TRP A 220 4.50 -7.34 -13.20
CA TRP A 220 4.60 -7.49 -14.66
C TRP A 220 6.00 -7.14 -15.18
N TRP A 221 6.61 -6.06 -14.67
CA TRP A 221 7.97 -5.68 -15.01
C TRP A 221 9.01 -6.70 -14.56
N LYS A 222 8.80 -7.38 -13.42
CA LYS A 222 9.73 -8.42 -12.95
C LYS A 222 9.76 -9.65 -13.82
N TRP A 223 8.68 -9.93 -14.55
CA TRP A 223 8.64 -11.03 -15.52
C TRP A 223 9.27 -10.68 -16.86
N GLN A 224 9.65 -9.41 -17.10
CA GLN A 224 10.27 -9.04 -18.35
C GLN A 224 11.71 -9.57 -18.45
N PRO A 225 12.17 -9.97 -19.66
CA PRO A 225 13.53 -10.45 -19.86
C PRO A 225 14.61 -9.48 -19.37
N GLY A 226 14.36 -8.18 -19.50
CA GLY A 226 15.25 -7.14 -19.01
C GLY A 226 15.51 -7.20 -17.51
N PHE A 227 14.50 -7.50 -16.69
CA PHE A 227 14.68 -7.67 -15.26
C PHE A 227 15.36 -9.01 -14.94
N LEU A 228 14.81 -10.10 -15.47
CA LEU A 228 15.29 -11.46 -15.18
C LEU A 228 16.75 -11.69 -15.57
N GLY A 229 17.19 -11.09 -16.68
CA GLY A 229 18.56 -11.21 -17.19
C GLY A 229 19.56 -10.22 -16.59
N GLN A 230 19.09 -9.15 -15.93
CA GLN A 230 19.96 -8.05 -15.49
C GLN A 230 19.88 -7.77 -13.98
N MET A 231 19.34 -8.70 -13.19
CA MET A 231 19.15 -8.52 -11.74
C MET A 231 20.40 -8.02 -11.00
N ALA A 232 21.57 -8.56 -11.33
CA ALA A 232 22.83 -8.13 -10.74
C ALA A 232 23.14 -6.65 -11.00
N SER A 233 22.79 -6.13 -12.18
CA SER A 233 23.05 -4.74 -12.54
C SER A 233 22.24 -3.76 -11.70
N PHE A 234 21.01 -4.11 -11.29
CA PHE A 234 20.21 -3.23 -10.42
C PHE A 234 20.83 -3.07 -9.04
N LEU A 235 21.29 -4.17 -8.42
CA LEU A 235 21.93 -4.11 -7.12
C LEU A 235 23.28 -3.38 -7.18
N SER A 236 24.08 -3.61 -8.22
CA SER A 236 25.33 -2.87 -8.42
C SER A 236 25.09 -1.38 -8.71
N ALA A 237 24.06 -1.03 -9.48
CA ALA A 237 23.70 0.36 -9.74
C ALA A 237 23.26 1.07 -8.44
N ALA A 238 22.54 0.38 -7.56
CA ALA A 238 22.11 0.93 -6.27
C ALA A 238 23.28 1.27 -5.32
N GLN A 239 24.48 0.71 -5.54
CA GLN A 239 25.69 1.03 -4.76
C GLN A 239 26.37 2.34 -5.21
N ALA A 240 26.09 2.84 -6.42
CA ALA A 240 26.79 3.98 -6.97
C ALA A 240 26.54 5.26 -6.15
N GLY A 241 27.62 5.94 -5.75
CA GLY A 241 27.54 7.19 -4.96
C GLY A 241 27.07 7.01 -3.51
N GLN A 242 26.91 5.77 -3.04
CA GLN A 242 26.43 5.48 -1.70
C GLN A 242 27.55 5.52 -0.64
N PRO A 243 27.23 5.82 0.63
CA PRO A 243 28.14 5.63 1.75
C PRO A 243 28.57 4.17 1.89
N GLY A 244 29.79 3.94 2.39
CA GLY A 244 30.38 2.59 2.49
C GLY A 244 29.50 1.58 3.24
N TRP A 245 28.78 1.99 4.29
CA TRP A 245 27.89 1.08 5.03
C TRP A 245 26.67 0.63 4.21
N VAL A 246 26.12 1.48 3.33
CA VAL A 246 25.04 1.12 2.41
C VAL A 246 25.56 0.16 1.36
N VAL A 247 26.76 0.43 0.82
CA VAL A 247 27.43 -0.46 -0.14
C VAL A 247 27.61 -1.85 0.46
N SER A 248 28.14 -1.95 1.69
CA SER A 248 28.31 -3.22 2.40
C SER A 248 26.99 -3.94 2.69
N TRP A 249 25.93 -3.20 3.03
CA TRP A 249 24.60 -3.78 3.20
C TRP A 249 24.07 -4.38 1.90
N ILE A 250 24.15 -3.65 0.78
CA ILE A 250 23.72 -4.16 -0.53
C ILE A 250 24.58 -5.36 -0.96
N GLU A 251 25.89 -5.34 -0.65
CA GLU A 251 26.81 -6.42 -0.98
C GLU A 251 26.44 -7.74 -0.31
N LEU A 252 25.89 -7.72 0.90
CA LEU A 252 25.31 -8.91 1.54
C LEU A 252 24.24 -9.57 0.65
N PHE A 253 23.36 -8.77 0.03
CA PHE A 253 22.31 -9.28 -0.87
C PHE A 253 22.87 -9.71 -2.21
N VAL A 254 23.92 -9.05 -2.70
CA VAL A 254 24.66 -9.51 -3.88
C VAL A 254 25.26 -10.90 -3.63
N LEU A 255 25.83 -11.16 -2.44
CA LEU A 255 26.34 -12.49 -2.06
C LEU A 255 25.22 -13.54 -1.98
N VAL A 256 24.07 -13.19 -1.37
CA VAL A 256 22.90 -14.09 -1.35
C VAL A 256 22.44 -14.41 -2.77
N MET A 257 22.30 -13.41 -3.63
CA MET A 257 21.95 -13.57 -5.05
C MET A 257 22.94 -14.47 -5.78
N GLN A 258 24.25 -14.26 -5.58
CA GLN A 258 25.28 -15.08 -6.21
C GLN A 258 25.23 -16.54 -5.73
N SER A 259 24.89 -16.79 -4.47
CA SER A 259 24.83 -18.16 -3.92
C SER A 259 23.69 -19.01 -4.47
N ILE A 260 22.56 -18.40 -4.85
CA ILE A 260 21.41 -19.12 -5.45
C ILE A 260 21.29 -18.94 -6.97
N GLY A 261 22.09 -18.05 -7.55
CA GLY A 261 22.06 -17.68 -8.96
C GLY A 261 21.19 -16.43 -9.24
N PRO A 262 21.67 -15.44 -10.01
CA PRO A 262 20.93 -14.19 -10.28
C PRO A 262 19.55 -14.39 -10.91
N PHE A 263 19.41 -15.34 -11.83
CA PHE A 263 18.12 -15.64 -12.46
C PHE A 263 17.10 -16.18 -11.45
N VAL A 264 17.53 -17.11 -10.59
CA VAL A 264 16.66 -17.66 -9.53
C VAL A 264 16.24 -16.57 -8.56
N PHE A 265 17.19 -15.71 -8.15
CA PHE A 265 16.90 -14.56 -7.30
C PHE A 265 15.87 -13.61 -7.94
N ALA A 266 16.01 -13.33 -9.24
CA ALA A 266 15.06 -12.50 -9.98
C ALA A 266 13.66 -13.13 -10.07
N VAL A 267 13.58 -14.44 -10.32
CA VAL A 267 12.30 -15.18 -10.34
C VAL A 267 11.64 -15.17 -8.96
N LEU A 268 12.41 -15.31 -7.87
CA LEU A 268 11.87 -15.22 -6.51
C LEU A 268 11.31 -13.82 -6.21
N ALA A 269 11.97 -12.76 -6.68
CA ALA A 269 11.43 -11.40 -6.61
C ALA A 269 10.12 -11.29 -7.40
N ALA A 270 10.09 -11.74 -8.65
CA ALA A 270 8.90 -11.72 -9.51
C ALA A 270 7.72 -12.48 -8.90
N LEU A 271 7.97 -13.67 -8.34
CA LEU A 271 6.96 -14.46 -7.64
C LEU A 271 6.44 -13.76 -6.36
N THR A 272 7.34 -13.12 -5.61
CA THR A 272 6.97 -12.39 -4.39
C THR A 272 6.05 -11.21 -4.73
N GLU A 273 6.43 -10.39 -5.72
CA GLU A 273 5.60 -9.26 -6.16
C GLU A 273 4.25 -9.73 -6.73
N SER A 274 4.26 -10.83 -7.50
CA SER A 274 3.02 -11.44 -8.02
C SER A 274 2.10 -11.93 -6.90
N ALA A 275 2.65 -12.58 -5.87
CA ALA A 275 1.88 -13.08 -4.73
C ALA A 275 1.25 -11.94 -3.93
N VAL A 276 2.00 -10.84 -3.73
CA VAL A 276 1.49 -9.62 -3.09
C VAL A 276 0.39 -8.99 -3.95
N ALA A 277 0.62 -8.80 -5.24
CA ALA A 277 -0.35 -8.22 -6.18
C ALA A 277 -1.68 -9.00 -6.17
N ILE A 278 -1.62 -10.33 -6.32
CA ILE A 278 -2.80 -11.21 -6.30
C ILE A 278 -3.52 -11.13 -4.96
N SER A 279 -2.79 -11.17 -3.84
CA SER A 279 -3.38 -11.12 -2.50
C SER A 279 -4.14 -9.81 -2.26
N VAL A 280 -3.62 -8.69 -2.74
CA VAL A 280 -4.22 -7.35 -2.58
C VAL A 280 -5.38 -7.13 -3.56
N LEU A 281 -5.21 -7.47 -4.85
CA LEU A 281 -6.28 -7.38 -5.87
C LEU A 281 -7.50 -8.20 -5.49
N PHE A 282 -7.28 -9.44 -5.03
CA PHE A 282 -8.33 -10.35 -4.62
C PHE A 282 -8.56 -10.35 -3.11
N ALA A 283 -8.19 -9.27 -2.41
CA ALA A 283 -8.32 -9.16 -0.96
C ALA A 283 -9.74 -9.48 -0.46
N HIS A 284 -10.78 -9.11 -1.21
CA HIS A 284 -12.17 -9.41 -0.87
C HIS A 284 -12.56 -10.89 -1.04
N ARG A 285 -11.70 -11.73 -1.63
CA ARG A 285 -11.90 -13.19 -1.77
C ARG A 285 -10.98 -13.99 -0.84
N LEU A 286 -10.06 -13.32 -0.16
CA LEU A 286 -9.05 -13.95 0.67
C LEU A 286 -9.51 -13.96 2.14
N PRO A 287 -9.41 -15.08 2.87
CA PRO A 287 -9.73 -15.07 4.30
C PRO A 287 -8.84 -14.06 5.05
N LEU A 288 -9.43 -13.36 6.02
CA LEU A 288 -8.80 -12.22 6.69
C LEU A 288 -7.42 -12.54 7.29
N LYS A 289 -7.23 -13.75 7.82
CA LYS A 289 -5.94 -14.24 8.34
C LYS A 289 -4.85 -14.17 7.26
N TRP A 290 -5.14 -14.70 6.06
CA TRP A 290 -4.19 -14.76 4.95
C TRP A 290 -3.95 -13.39 4.36
N LEU A 291 -4.98 -12.55 4.26
CA LEU A 291 -4.84 -11.17 3.83
C LEU A 291 -3.89 -10.39 4.76
N ARG A 292 -4.05 -10.51 6.08
CA ARG A 292 -3.15 -9.84 7.03
C ARG A 292 -1.70 -10.32 6.89
N ILE A 293 -1.49 -11.63 6.71
CA ILE A 293 -0.14 -12.18 6.47
C ILE A 293 0.43 -11.59 5.19
N ALA A 294 -0.33 -11.58 4.08
CA ALA A 294 0.12 -11.02 2.81
C ALA A 294 0.47 -9.53 2.92
N LEU A 295 -0.33 -8.73 3.64
CA LEU A 295 -0.03 -7.31 3.86
C LEU A 295 1.22 -7.09 4.70
N VAL A 296 1.46 -7.91 5.73
CA VAL A 296 2.70 -7.84 6.52
C VAL A 296 3.91 -8.26 5.69
N LEU A 297 3.80 -9.33 4.89
CA LEU A 297 4.88 -9.74 4.00
C LEU A 297 5.15 -8.67 2.93
N GLY A 298 4.11 -8.07 2.35
CA GLY A 298 4.24 -6.94 1.42
C GLY A 298 4.93 -5.73 2.05
N LEU A 299 4.57 -5.38 3.30
CA LEU A 299 5.25 -4.35 4.09
C LEU A 299 6.74 -4.64 4.26
N LEU A 300 7.08 -5.84 4.74
CA LEU A 300 8.48 -6.23 4.97
C LEU A 300 9.28 -6.29 3.66
N TYR A 301 8.66 -6.78 2.59
CA TYR A 301 9.29 -6.84 1.28
C TYR A 301 9.53 -5.45 0.69
N SER A 302 8.58 -4.52 0.88
CA SER A 302 8.74 -3.12 0.47
C SER A 302 9.92 -2.46 1.18
N LEU A 303 10.06 -2.66 2.49
CA LEU A 303 11.23 -2.18 3.25
C LEU A 303 12.52 -2.85 2.76
N MET A 304 12.48 -4.15 2.44
CA MET A 304 13.64 -4.85 1.89
C MET A 304 14.11 -4.22 0.58
N LEU A 305 13.19 -3.95 -0.35
CA LEU A 305 13.49 -3.28 -1.62
C LEU A 305 14.06 -1.88 -1.39
N TRP A 306 13.49 -1.12 -0.46
CA TRP A 306 14.02 0.21 -0.13
C TRP A 306 15.48 0.15 0.32
N THR A 307 15.82 -0.78 1.21
CA THR A 307 17.19 -0.91 1.71
C THR A 307 18.18 -1.47 0.69
N THR A 308 17.70 -2.09 -0.39
CA THR A 308 18.53 -2.79 -1.39
C THR A 308 18.49 -2.07 -2.74
N ALA A 309 17.44 -2.30 -3.53
CA ALA A 309 17.28 -1.74 -4.87
C ALA A 309 17.19 -0.21 -4.90
N GLU A 310 16.67 0.43 -3.85
CA GLU A 310 16.65 1.89 -3.74
C GLU A 310 17.80 2.46 -2.88
N GLY A 311 18.67 1.60 -2.33
CA GLY A 311 19.85 2.01 -1.57
C GLY A 311 19.54 2.99 -0.42
N PHE A 312 18.49 2.71 0.35
CA PHE A 312 17.95 3.59 1.40
C PHE A 312 17.53 4.98 0.90
N GLY A 313 17.24 5.12 -0.40
CA GLY A 313 16.86 6.37 -1.04
C GLY A 313 18.02 7.33 -1.30
N GLY A 314 19.27 6.84 -1.19
CA GLY A 314 20.44 7.55 -1.67
C GLY A 314 20.57 7.54 -3.21
N PRO A 315 21.69 8.07 -3.75
CA PRO A 315 22.83 8.63 -3.02
C PRO A 315 22.49 9.94 -2.28
N TYR A 316 23.24 10.24 -1.21
CA TYR A 316 22.99 11.41 -0.37
C TYR A 316 23.93 12.55 -0.75
N GLY A 317 23.38 13.70 -1.15
CA GLY A 317 24.16 14.87 -1.54
C GLY A 317 23.32 16.15 -1.55
N PRO A 318 23.96 17.33 -1.69
CA PRO A 318 23.22 18.60 -1.77
C PRO A 318 22.26 18.59 -2.96
N GLY A 319 20.96 18.80 -2.69
CA GLY A 319 19.91 18.79 -3.71
C GLY A 319 19.49 17.39 -4.18
N PHE A 320 20.16 16.33 -3.72
CA PHE A 320 19.73 14.97 -3.98
C PHE A 320 18.57 14.62 -3.06
N THR A 321 17.46 14.33 -3.70
CA THR A 321 16.26 13.81 -3.09
C THR A 321 15.98 12.48 -3.80
N GLY A 322 16.64 11.41 -3.36
CA GLY A 322 16.51 10.03 -3.86
C GLY A 322 15.90 9.83 -5.26
N ASN A 323 14.87 8.99 -5.38
CA ASN A 323 14.28 8.58 -6.65
C ASN A 323 13.50 9.74 -7.31
N LYS A 324 14.22 10.57 -8.09
CA LYS A 324 13.68 11.67 -8.93
C LYS A 324 12.98 12.79 -8.17
N GLY A 325 13.37 13.08 -6.94
CA GLY A 325 12.72 14.15 -6.16
C GLY A 325 12.43 13.83 -4.71
N ASP A 326 12.54 12.58 -4.26
CA ASP A 326 12.22 12.21 -2.87
C ASP A 326 13.25 11.22 -2.28
N VAL A 327 13.71 11.48 -1.04
CA VAL A 327 14.65 10.60 -0.33
C VAL A 327 14.02 9.27 0.08
N LEU A 328 12.71 9.14 0.00
CA LEU A 328 12.01 8.00 0.60
C LEU A 328 11.56 6.98 -0.45
N GLY A 329 11.80 7.22 -1.74
CA GLY A 329 11.63 6.23 -2.79
C GLY A 329 10.19 5.71 -2.95
N THR A 330 10.00 4.85 -3.94
CA THR A 330 8.69 4.26 -4.28
C THR A 330 8.27 3.28 -3.16
N THR A 331 9.21 2.48 -2.67
CA THR A 331 8.92 1.32 -1.82
C THR A 331 8.68 1.65 -0.34
N ASN A 332 9.16 2.77 0.21
CA ASN A 332 8.65 3.18 1.54
C ASN A 332 7.21 3.62 1.49
N VAL A 333 6.79 4.32 0.43
CA VAL A 333 5.39 4.75 0.33
C VAL A 333 4.48 3.52 0.22
N TYR A 334 4.92 2.44 -0.45
CA TYR A 334 4.23 1.14 -0.38
C TYR A 334 4.11 0.62 1.05
N SER A 335 5.21 0.68 1.82
CA SER A 335 5.21 0.29 3.24
C SER A 335 4.17 1.08 4.04
N ILE A 336 4.06 2.38 3.82
CA ILE A 336 3.06 3.25 4.46
C ILE A 336 1.63 2.87 4.03
N ILE A 337 1.41 2.59 2.74
CA ILE A 337 0.11 2.13 2.25
C ILE A 337 -0.26 0.78 2.88
N PHE A 338 0.67 -0.17 3.00
CA PHE A 338 0.42 -1.41 3.74
C PHE A 338 0.04 -1.15 5.19
N LEU A 339 0.67 -0.19 5.86
CA LEU A 339 0.30 0.20 7.22
C LEU A 339 -1.13 0.78 7.29
N PHE A 340 -1.56 1.58 6.31
CA PHE A 340 -2.96 2.04 6.23
C PHE A 340 -3.92 0.87 6.06
N LEU A 341 -3.60 -0.08 5.17
CA LEU A 341 -4.43 -1.27 4.95
C LEU A 341 -4.43 -2.21 6.17
N LEU A 342 -3.33 -2.33 6.91
CA LEU A 342 -3.31 -3.08 8.17
C LEU A 342 -4.13 -2.38 9.25
N ALA A 343 -4.02 -1.05 9.36
CA ALA A 343 -4.80 -0.24 10.28
C ALA A 343 -6.31 -0.37 10.01
N ILE A 344 -6.75 -0.37 8.75
CA ILE A 344 -8.18 -0.56 8.43
C ILE A 344 -8.67 -1.99 8.74
N LEU A 345 -7.80 -2.99 8.71
CA LEU A 345 -8.16 -4.36 9.05
C LEU A 345 -8.07 -4.65 10.56
N TRP A 346 -7.63 -3.69 11.37
CA TRP A 346 -7.58 -3.83 12.83
C TRP A 346 -9.00 -4.04 13.40
N ARG A 347 -9.13 -5.00 14.30
CA ARG A 347 -10.35 -5.24 15.08
C ARG A 347 -9.97 -5.59 16.52
N PRO A 348 -10.79 -5.19 17.51
CA PRO A 348 -10.65 -5.70 18.86
C PRO A 348 -10.82 -7.22 18.83
N ARG A 349 -10.04 -7.94 19.64
CA ARG A 349 -10.31 -9.37 19.89
C ARG A 349 -11.65 -9.41 20.62
N GLN A 350 -12.67 -10.08 20.07
CA GLN A 350 -13.89 -10.32 20.83
C GLN A 350 -13.50 -11.18 22.03
N GLY A 351 -13.47 -10.58 23.21
CA GLY A 351 -13.32 -11.32 24.46
C GLY A 351 -14.55 -12.21 24.65
N HIS A 352 -14.33 -13.39 25.22
CA HIS A 352 -15.37 -14.28 25.74
C HIS A 352 -16.13 -13.64 26.93
N GLU A 353 -16.60 -12.41 26.80
CA GLU A 353 -17.42 -11.71 27.81
C GLU A 353 -18.92 -11.88 27.52
N GLN A 354 -19.34 -13.11 27.25
CA GLN A 354 -20.77 -13.46 27.22
C GLN A 354 -21.17 -14.54 28.22
N ASN A 355 -20.25 -15.06 29.04
CA ASN A 355 -20.57 -16.13 30.00
C ASN A 355 -20.62 -15.71 31.49
N THR A 356 -20.36 -14.45 31.85
CA THR A 356 -20.36 -14.03 33.27
C THR A 356 -21.69 -13.50 33.81
N HIS A 357 -22.74 -13.37 32.98
CA HIS A 357 -24.05 -12.88 33.44
C HIS A 357 -25.16 -13.93 33.48
N ALA A 358 -24.90 -15.20 33.13
CA ALA A 358 -25.91 -16.25 33.16
C ALA A 358 -25.99 -17.04 34.48
N ASP A 359 -24.97 -16.99 35.35
CA ASP A 359 -24.89 -17.84 36.54
C ASP A 359 -25.23 -17.13 37.87
N ALA A 360 -25.64 -15.85 37.84
CA ALA A 360 -25.97 -15.09 39.05
C ALA A 360 -27.46 -15.20 39.48
N GLY A 361 -28.23 -16.11 38.90
CA GLY A 361 -29.69 -16.13 39.02
C GLY A 361 -30.31 -17.44 39.48
N TRP A 362 -29.67 -18.23 40.37
CA TRP A 362 -30.33 -19.39 41.01
C TRP A 362 -29.71 -19.73 42.37
N ARG A 363 -29.87 -18.86 43.38
CA ARG A 363 -29.86 -19.23 44.81
C ARG A 363 -30.63 -18.19 45.63
N GLU A 364 -31.95 -18.38 45.73
CA GLU A 364 -32.75 -18.00 46.91
C GLU A 364 -33.70 -19.16 47.22
#